data_AF-A0A176W070-F1
#
_entry.id   AF-A0A176W070-F1
#
_cell.length_a   1.000
_cell.length_b   1.000
_cell.length_c   1.000
_cell.angle_alpha   90.00
_cell.angle_beta   90.00
_cell.angle_gamma   90.00
#
_symmetry.space_group_name_H-M   'P 1'
#
loop_
_entity.id
_entity.type
_entity.pdbx_description
1 polymer ?
#
loop_
_entity_poly.entity_id
_entity_poly.type
_entity_poly.pdbx_seq_one_letter_code
_entity_poly.pdbx_strand_id
1 'polypeptide(L)'
;MEPMSTCAPCELRFDPMVYDLQMRTCATSEPRFDPMVCDLQMRTCAPSELRFDPMVCHLQMRSCAPSELRFDPMVGDLQMTTCAPSELRLDPMVCHLQMRSCAPSELRFDPMVGDLQLDPTGFEDLPRSCIALVLCFLSPRDIAISACANRAFRGVSLSDVVWQAMLPKDYNEVLAKAKDGARAFDSKKQIFDYLCSKVLLQNHEFYWLSRSLGGVCRSQGAEALDVVWGSDDRYWDWLQRSGSSYDKSAYLKAVCWLHVKGSMECSLPVGKYTLSWRFALEQNEYGFTRRGGIWPLEFSMSVNDHETVKSFQTYLRDGQSSYEGEHSSDDEDRDEVDTDWKEFHVGDFSVEEGEKDSRIGRVKLQYSLVETRGGIYKSGLWLDGVVIMPKQKRSLSTFLW
;
A
#
# COMPACT_ATOMS: atom_id res chain seq x y z
N MET A 1 31.86 35.31 34.65
CA MET A 1 32.95 34.75 33.81
C MET A 1 32.79 35.26 32.39
N GLU A 2 33.89 35.43 31.66
CA GLU A 2 33.82 35.69 30.21
C GLU A 2 33.37 34.41 29.47
N PRO A 3 32.57 34.53 28.41
CA PRO A 3 32.11 33.37 27.65
C PRO A 3 33.28 32.70 26.92
N MET A 4 33.42 31.39 27.09
CA MET A 4 34.40 30.59 26.34
C MET A 4 33.89 30.41 24.91
N SER A 5 34.72 30.74 23.92
CA SER A 5 34.38 30.54 22.51
C SER A 5 35.45 29.74 21.78
N THR A 6 35.04 28.73 21.03
CA THR A 6 35.94 27.91 20.21
C THR A 6 35.47 27.90 18.75
N CYS A 7 36.41 28.21 17.85
CA CYS A 7 36.18 28.27 16.40
C CYS A 7 37.05 27.26 15.62
N ALA A 8 37.77 26.39 16.33
CA ALA A 8 38.56 25.29 15.76
C ALA A 8 38.15 23.96 16.43
N PRO A 9 38.27 22.82 15.74
CA PRO A 9 38.02 21.52 16.35
C PRO A 9 38.94 21.29 17.54
N CYS A 10 38.37 20.99 18.70
CA CYS A 10 39.11 20.75 19.94
C CYS A 10 38.38 19.70 20.78
N GLU A 11 39.14 18.82 21.42
CA GLU A 11 38.67 18.07 22.58
C GLU A 11 38.78 18.98 23.81
N LEU A 12 37.67 19.21 24.50
CA LEU A 12 37.65 19.97 25.75
C LEU A 12 37.34 19.01 26.89
N ARG A 13 38.15 19.05 27.94
CA ARG A 13 37.86 18.36 29.19
C ARG A 13 37.74 19.39 30.29
N PHE A 14 36.66 19.32 31.04
CA PHE A 14 36.43 20.15 32.20
C PHE A 14 36.55 19.29 33.45
N ASP A 15 37.42 19.72 34.34
CA ASP A 15 37.60 19.10 35.65
C ASP A 15 36.27 19.19 36.47
N PRO A 16 36.11 18.36 37.51
CA PRO A 16 34.91 18.33 38.35
C PRO A 16 34.56 19.72 38.93
N MET A 17 33.28 19.94 39.26
CA MET A 17 32.77 21.19 39.86
C MET A 17 32.75 22.39 38.89
N VAL A 18 32.10 22.23 37.74
CA VAL A 18 31.86 23.32 36.78
C VAL A 18 30.58 24.08 37.16
N TYR A 19 30.71 25.38 37.42
CA TYR A 19 29.59 26.27 37.76
C TYR A 19 29.59 27.51 36.85
N ASP A 20 28.40 28.01 36.49
CA ASP A 20 28.19 29.28 35.75
C ASP A 20 28.97 29.40 34.43
N LEU A 21 29.18 28.29 33.73
CA LEU A 21 29.94 28.26 32.48
C LEU A 21 29.04 28.66 31.30
N GLN A 22 29.52 29.61 30.49
CA GLN A 22 28.92 29.95 29.20
C GLN A 22 29.85 29.54 28.07
N MET A 23 29.39 28.64 27.21
CA MET A 23 30.19 28.10 26.11
C MET A 23 29.52 28.33 24.75
N ARG A 24 30.31 28.76 23.77
CA ARG A 24 29.90 28.90 22.37
C ARG A 24 30.86 28.15 21.46
N THR A 25 30.36 27.19 20.71
CA THR A 25 31.18 26.42 19.76
C THR A 25 30.65 26.61 18.33
N CYS A 26 31.57 26.96 17.43
CA CYS A 26 31.27 27.16 16.00
C CYS A 26 31.96 26.12 15.10
N ALA A 27 32.70 25.19 15.70
CA ALA A 27 33.39 24.09 15.04
C ALA A 27 33.04 22.76 15.74
N THR A 28 33.27 21.64 15.06
CA THR A 28 33.04 20.31 15.63
C THR A 28 33.90 20.11 16.88
N SER A 29 33.27 19.77 18.00
CA SER A 29 33.95 19.66 19.30
C SER A 29 33.40 18.47 20.07
N GLU A 30 34.24 17.89 20.93
CA GLU A 30 33.86 16.80 21.83
C GLU A 30 34.10 17.21 23.29
N PRO A 31 33.23 18.05 23.89
CA PRO A 31 33.39 18.44 25.27
C PRO A 31 32.99 17.29 26.20
N ARG A 32 33.86 17.03 27.17
CA ARG A 32 33.59 16.12 28.28
C ARG A 32 33.61 16.90 29.58
N PHE A 33 32.55 16.72 30.36
CA PHE A 33 32.43 17.33 31.66
C PHE A 33 32.48 16.24 32.71
N ASP A 34 33.49 16.29 33.56
CA ASP A 34 33.59 15.43 34.74
C ASP A 34 32.52 15.86 35.79
N PRO A 35 32.21 15.03 36.81
CA PRO A 35 31.03 15.17 37.66
C PRO A 35 30.81 16.54 38.32
N MET A 36 29.54 16.84 38.66
CA MET A 36 29.06 18.09 39.28
C MET A 36 29.12 19.30 38.34
N VAL A 37 28.20 19.34 37.36
CA VAL A 37 28.00 20.48 36.47
C VAL A 37 26.71 21.20 36.84
N CYS A 38 26.79 22.49 37.18
CA CYS A 38 25.62 23.32 37.43
C CYS A 38 25.63 24.60 36.61
N ASP A 39 24.46 25.08 36.19
CA ASP A 39 24.27 26.37 35.52
C ASP A 39 25.09 26.54 34.23
N LEU A 40 25.20 25.47 33.46
CA LEU A 40 25.90 25.47 32.17
C LEU A 40 24.99 25.98 31.06
N GLN A 41 25.43 27.02 30.35
CA GLN A 41 24.77 27.52 29.14
C GLN A 41 25.61 27.25 27.92
N MET A 42 25.10 26.46 26.99
CA MET A 42 25.82 26.08 25.78
C MET A 42 25.08 26.49 24.51
N ARG A 43 25.83 27.04 23.55
CA ARG A 43 25.35 27.30 22.20
C ARG A 43 26.29 26.68 21.17
N THR A 44 25.77 25.78 20.35
CA THR A 44 26.56 25.08 19.33
C THR A 44 25.96 25.32 17.94
N CYS A 45 26.84 25.60 16.96
CA CYS A 45 26.45 25.81 15.56
C CYS A 45 27.04 24.77 14.60
N ALA A 46 27.80 23.81 15.12
CA ALA A 46 28.43 22.72 14.38
C ALA A 46 28.12 21.37 15.08
N PRO A 47 28.26 20.23 14.38
CA PRO A 47 28.03 18.93 15.00
C PRO A 47 29.00 18.67 16.16
N SER A 48 28.48 18.26 17.32
CA SER A 48 29.27 18.00 18.51
C SER A 48 28.83 16.71 19.19
N GLU A 49 29.77 15.97 19.75
CA GLU A 49 29.49 14.85 20.67
C GLU A 49 29.76 15.34 22.10
N LEU A 50 28.70 15.54 22.88
CA LEU A 50 28.81 16.04 24.25
C LEU A 50 28.61 14.89 25.22
N ARG A 51 29.51 14.80 26.20
CA ARG A 51 29.42 13.81 27.26
C ARG A 51 29.45 14.49 28.61
N PHE A 52 28.48 14.14 29.44
CA PHE A 52 28.36 14.60 30.80
C PHE A 52 28.42 13.42 31.74
N ASP A 53 29.43 13.42 32.60
CA ASP A 53 29.55 12.47 33.70
C ASP A 53 28.60 12.91 34.86
N PRO A 54 28.30 12.04 35.85
CA PRO A 54 27.17 12.19 36.78
C PRO A 54 27.00 13.54 37.50
N MET A 55 25.76 13.87 37.87
CA MET A 55 25.35 15.10 38.60
C MET A 55 25.39 16.37 37.73
N VAL A 56 24.50 16.45 36.75
CA VAL A 56 24.25 17.68 35.96
C VAL A 56 22.97 18.34 36.43
N CYS A 57 23.01 19.61 36.82
CA CYS A 57 21.83 20.40 37.18
C CYS A 57 21.77 21.71 36.37
N HIS A 58 20.58 22.16 35.99
CA HIS A 58 20.37 23.45 35.32
C HIS A 58 21.20 23.65 34.04
N LEU A 59 21.15 22.66 33.13
CA LEU A 59 21.80 22.75 31.82
C LEU A 59 20.85 23.39 30.80
N GLN A 60 21.28 24.49 30.18
CA GLN A 60 20.59 25.12 29.05
C GLN A 60 21.40 24.96 27.76
N MET A 61 20.87 24.22 26.81
CA MET A 61 21.53 23.98 25.53
C MET A 61 20.72 24.50 24.34
N ARG A 62 21.39 25.21 23.43
CA ARG A 62 20.82 25.58 22.12
C ARG A 62 21.75 25.12 21.01
N SER A 63 21.27 24.20 20.17
CA SER A 63 22.03 23.69 19.03
C SER A 63 21.32 23.96 17.70
N CYS A 64 22.07 24.41 16.70
CA CYS A 64 21.60 24.56 15.32
C CYS A 64 22.08 23.45 14.37
N ALA A 65 22.86 22.48 14.86
CA ALA A 65 23.46 21.40 14.09
C ALA A 65 23.17 20.04 14.74
N PRO A 66 23.15 18.94 13.98
CA PRO A 66 22.95 17.61 14.55
C PRO A 66 24.04 17.31 15.58
N SER A 67 23.67 16.93 16.79
CA SER A 67 24.62 16.66 17.88
C SER A 67 24.25 15.36 18.59
N GLU A 68 25.25 14.64 19.05
CA GLU A 68 25.05 13.47 19.90
C GLU A 68 25.29 13.88 21.35
N LEU A 69 24.32 13.63 22.22
CA LEU A 69 24.34 14.05 23.62
C LEU A 69 24.22 12.81 24.50
N ARG A 70 25.19 12.63 25.38
CA ARG A 70 25.23 11.53 26.33
C ARG A 70 25.31 12.06 27.75
N PHE A 71 24.40 11.59 28.58
CA PHE A 71 24.37 11.91 29.99
C PHE A 71 24.45 10.62 30.81
N ASP A 72 25.46 10.54 31.65
CA ASP A 72 25.65 9.52 32.67
C ASP A 72 24.80 9.89 33.92
N PRO A 73 24.49 8.95 34.83
CA PRO A 73 23.35 9.03 35.76
C PRO A 73 23.30 10.29 36.67
N MET A 74 22.08 10.72 37.02
CA MET A 74 21.74 11.93 37.82
C MET A 74 21.77 13.27 37.05
N VAL A 75 20.71 13.53 36.27
CA VAL A 75 20.47 14.82 35.61
C VAL A 75 19.22 15.51 36.18
N GLY A 76 19.36 16.73 36.68
CA GLY A 76 18.27 17.61 37.09
C GLY A 76 18.12 18.81 36.15
N ASP A 77 16.88 19.21 35.84
CA ASP A 77 16.55 20.44 35.13
C ASP A 77 17.32 20.68 33.82
N LEU A 78 17.17 19.77 32.86
CA LEU A 78 17.74 19.88 31.52
C LEU A 78 16.78 20.63 30.57
N GLN A 79 17.20 21.78 30.05
CA GLN A 79 16.47 22.54 29.04
C GLN A 79 17.22 22.55 27.71
N MET A 80 16.61 21.99 26.66
CA MET A 80 17.23 21.92 25.34
C MET A 80 16.36 22.52 24.24
N THR A 81 16.99 23.27 23.33
CA THR A 81 16.36 23.77 22.11
C THR A 81 17.22 23.40 20.89
N THR A 82 16.70 22.58 19.98
CA THR A 82 17.46 22.08 18.81
C THR A 82 16.73 22.37 17.50
N CYS A 83 17.45 22.89 16.51
CA CYS A 83 16.90 23.18 15.17
C CYS A 83 17.19 22.08 14.13
N ALA A 84 18.01 21.09 14.49
CA ALA A 84 18.44 19.97 13.63
C ALA A 84 18.20 18.64 14.37
N PRO A 85 18.08 17.50 13.65
CA PRO A 85 17.89 16.19 14.28
C PRO A 85 19.12 15.83 15.12
N SER A 86 18.89 15.51 16.39
CA SER A 86 19.96 15.14 17.35
C SER A 86 19.67 13.77 17.96
N GLU A 87 20.72 13.06 18.36
CA GLU A 87 20.60 11.81 19.12
C GLU A 87 20.83 12.11 20.60
N LEU A 88 19.85 11.82 21.45
CA LEU A 88 19.96 12.00 22.90
C LEU A 88 19.93 10.64 23.59
N ARG A 89 20.97 10.36 24.37
CA ARG A 89 21.09 9.18 25.22
C ARG A 89 21.16 9.61 26.68
N LEU A 90 20.24 9.06 27.47
CA LEU A 90 20.13 9.34 28.90
C LEU A 90 20.26 8.02 29.66
N ASP A 91 21.33 7.90 30.45
CA ASP A 91 21.54 6.82 31.41
C ASP A 91 20.81 7.18 32.74
N PRO A 92 20.48 6.21 33.61
CA PRO A 92 19.33 6.33 34.53
C PRO A 92 19.40 7.45 35.60
N MET A 93 18.22 7.93 36.02
CA MET A 93 17.96 9.07 36.94
C MET A 93 17.99 10.47 36.29
N VAL A 94 16.93 10.80 35.56
CA VAL A 94 16.62 12.17 35.11
C VAL A 94 15.39 12.68 35.87
N CYS A 95 15.50 13.77 36.63
CA CYS A 95 14.41 14.26 37.48
C CYS A 95 13.53 15.30 36.80
N HIS A 96 14.03 16.04 35.79
CA HIS A 96 13.25 17.01 35.00
C HIS A 96 13.92 17.30 33.64
N LEU A 97 13.24 17.00 32.54
CA LEU A 97 13.71 17.22 31.16
C LEU A 97 12.67 18.03 30.36
N GLN A 98 13.09 19.18 29.82
CA GLN A 98 12.30 20.01 28.92
C GLN A 98 13.01 20.14 27.56
N MET A 99 12.44 19.54 26.51
CA MET A 99 12.98 19.65 25.14
C MET A 99 12.03 20.38 24.20
N ARG A 100 12.59 21.26 23.37
CA ARG A 100 11.90 21.90 22.24
C ARG A 100 12.72 21.67 20.97
N SER A 101 12.24 20.82 20.06
CA SER A 101 12.92 20.54 18.79
C SER A 101 12.07 20.95 17.59
N CYS A 102 12.71 21.50 16.55
CA CYS A 102 12.08 21.81 15.25
C CYS A 102 12.23 20.64 14.24
N ALA A 103 12.94 19.57 14.59
CA ALA A 103 13.23 18.41 13.73
C ALA A 103 13.05 17.09 14.51
N PRO A 104 12.75 15.95 13.85
CA PRO A 104 12.63 14.66 14.52
C PRO A 104 13.99 14.22 15.09
N SER A 105 14.07 14.08 16.41
CA SER A 105 15.28 13.64 17.13
C SER A 105 15.06 12.22 17.67
N GLU A 106 16.09 11.37 17.62
CA GLU A 106 16.03 10.00 18.16
C GLU A 106 16.34 10.05 19.66
N LEU A 107 15.41 9.57 20.49
CA LEU A 107 15.54 9.54 21.94
C LEU A 107 15.68 8.09 22.40
N ARG A 108 16.76 7.79 23.14
CA ARG A 108 16.98 6.48 23.75
C ARG A 108 17.08 6.62 25.27
N PHE A 109 16.24 5.87 25.97
CA PHE A 109 16.21 5.80 27.44
C PHE A 109 16.56 4.38 27.88
N ASP A 110 17.52 4.23 28.79
CA ASP A 110 17.74 2.97 29.50
C ASP A 110 16.87 2.91 30.78
N PRO A 111 16.29 1.74 31.12
CA PRO A 111 15.06 1.68 31.91
C PRO A 111 15.30 1.85 33.42
N MET A 112 14.98 3.04 33.95
CA MET A 112 14.41 3.31 35.30
C MET A 112 14.19 4.83 35.42
N VAL A 113 13.07 5.34 34.90
CA VAL A 113 12.72 6.76 34.99
C VAL A 113 11.59 6.96 36.00
N GLY A 114 11.87 7.71 37.07
CA GLY A 114 10.84 8.28 37.95
C GLY A 114 10.35 9.60 37.34
N ASP A 115 9.02 9.73 37.20
CA ASP A 115 8.28 10.94 36.84
C ASP A 115 8.89 11.83 35.72
N LEU A 116 8.90 11.31 34.49
CA LEU A 116 8.94 12.15 33.28
C LEU A 116 7.62 12.93 33.15
N GLN A 117 7.58 14.16 33.68
CA GLN A 117 6.60 15.16 33.24
C GLN A 117 7.04 15.72 31.88
N LEU A 118 6.79 14.94 30.82
CA LEU A 118 6.54 15.51 29.51
C LEU A 118 5.15 16.15 29.62
N ASP A 119 5.01 17.46 29.37
CA ASP A 119 3.69 18.01 29.03
C ASP A 119 3.09 17.06 27.98
N PRO A 120 1.87 16.53 28.16
CA PRO A 120 1.36 15.50 27.27
C PRO A 120 1.15 16.14 25.91
N THR A 121 2.17 16.06 25.05
CA THR A 121 2.07 16.38 23.63
C THR A 121 1.23 15.27 23.03
N GLY A 122 -0.08 15.48 23.03
CA GLY A 122 -1.01 14.56 22.43
C GLY A 122 -0.87 14.61 20.92
N PHE A 123 -1.39 13.59 20.23
CA PHE A 123 -1.58 13.69 18.78
C PHE A 123 -2.42 14.92 18.36
N GLU A 124 -3.16 15.53 19.30
CA GLU A 124 -3.93 16.75 19.09
C GLU A 124 -3.05 18.02 18.94
N ASP A 125 -1.81 17.98 19.44
CA ASP A 125 -0.85 19.09 19.34
C ASP A 125 -0.04 19.05 18.03
N LEU A 126 -0.17 17.97 17.25
CA LEU A 126 0.47 17.85 15.94
C LEU A 126 -0.24 18.75 14.92
N PRO A 127 0.52 19.46 14.06
CA PRO A 127 -0.06 20.13 12.89
C PRO A 127 -0.84 19.13 12.03
N ARG A 128 -2.02 19.54 11.56
CA ARG A 128 -2.88 18.70 10.71
C ARG A 128 -2.16 18.16 9.47
N SER A 129 -1.19 18.90 8.94
CA SER A 129 -0.35 18.48 7.81
C SER A 129 0.53 17.29 8.16
N CYS A 130 1.10 17.22 9.38
CA CYS A 130 1.90 16.08 9.83
C CYS A 130 1.03 14.82 9.95
N ILE A 131 -0.16 14.95 10.53
CA ILE A 131 -1.12 13.84 10.61
C ILE A 131 -1.53 13.39 9.21
N ALA A 132 -1.77 14.32 8.28
CA ALA A 132 -2.14 14.00 6.90
C ALA A 132 -1.03 13.20 6.20
N LEU A 133 0.23 13.58 6.38
CA LEU A 133 1.37 12.85 5.83
C LEU A 133 1.40 11.41 6.34
N VAL A 134 1.23 11.18 7.65
CA VAL A 134 1.15 9.83 8.21
C VAL A 134 0.01 9.04 7.58
N LEU A 135 -1.20 9.62 7.53
CA LEU A 135 -2.38 8.96 6.96
C LEU A 135 -2.22 8.62 5.47
N CYS A 136 -1.49 9.42 4.69
CA CYS A 136 -1.20 9.13 3.28
C CYS A 136 -0.36 7.85 3.06
N PHE A 137 0.33 7.34 4.09
CA PHE A 137 1.11 6.11 4.02
C PHE A 137 0.38 4.87 4.58
N LEU A 138 -0.81 5.05 5.13
CA LEU A 138 -1.59 3.97 5.72
C LEU A 138 -2.52 3.29 4.70
N SER A 139 -2.94 2.06 4.97
CA SER A 139 -4.02 1.46 4.19
C SER A 139 -5.36 2.16 4.48
N PRO A 140 -6.37 2.08 3.59
CA PRO A 140 -7.71 2.59 3.87
C PRO A 140 -8.31 2.03 5.17
N ARG A 141 -7.99 0.77 5.51
CA ARG A 141 -8.39 0.12 6.76
C ARG A 141 -7.73 0.78 7.97
N ASP A 142 -6.42 1.01 7.92
CA ASP A 142 -5.66 1.62 9.00
C ASP A 142 -6.03 3.10 9.20
N ILE A 143 -6.39 3.82 8.13
CA ILE A 143 -6.96 5.16 8.23
C ILE A 143 -8.26 5.11 9.03
N ALA A 144 -9.16 4.17 8.71
CA ALA A 144 -10.44 4.03 9.41
C ALA A 144 -10.25 3.70 10.89
N ILE A 145 -9.34 2.77 11.22
CA ILE A 145 -8.98 2.42 12.60
C ILE A 145 -8.44 3.65 13.34
N SER A 146 -7.51 4.38 12.71
CA SER A 146 -6.90 5.58 13.31
C SER A 146 -7.92 6.69 13.54
N ALA A 147 -8.86 6.87 12.61
CA ALA A 147 -9.96 7.83 12.73
C ALA A 147 -10.95 7.48 13.85
N CYS A 148 -11.17 6.18 14.12
CA CYS A 148 -11.98 5.73 15.26
C CYS A 148 -11.25 5.93 16.59
N ALA A 149 -9.92 5.74 16.61
CA ALA A 149 -9.11 5.80 17.84
C ALA A 149 -8.81 7.23 18.31
N ASN A 150 -8.73 8.22 17.39
CA ASN A 150 -8.27 9.56 17.74
C ASN A 150 -9.03 10.68 17.00
N ARG A 151 -9.46 11.73 17.72
CA ARG A 151 -10.25 12.84 17.15
C ARG A 151 -9.48 13.69 16.15
N ALA A 152 -8.19 13.95 16.38
CA ALA A 152 -7.35 14.69 15.45
C ALA A 152 -7.18 13.90 14.13
N PHE A 153 -6.92 12.60 14.22
CA PHE A 153 -6.87 11.71 13.07
C PHE A 153 -8.22 11.63 12.35
N ARG A 154 -9.33 11.57 13.08
CA ARG A 154 -10.69 11.60 12.50
C ARG A 154 -10.89 12.83 11.63
N GLY A 155 -10.55 14.02 12.13
CA GLY A 155 -10.71 15.26 11.37
C GLY A 155 -9.86 15.28 10.09
N VAL A 156 -8.61 14.82 10.16
CA VAL A 156 -7.69 14.84 9.01
C VAL A 156 -7.98 13.73 8.01
N SER A 157 -8.48 12.57 8.47
CA SER A 157 -8.86 11.44 7.62
C SER A 157 -9.98 11.75 6.63
N LEU A 158 -10.74 12.83 6.86
CA LEU A 158 -11.78 13.29 5.94
C LEU A 158 -11.27 14.27 4.88
N SER A 159 -9.99 14.68 4.94
CA SER A 159 -9.44 15.65 3.99
C SER A 159 -9.09 15.01 2.65
N ASP A 160 -9.27 15.78 1.59
CA ASP A 160 -8.93 15.37 0.22
C ASP A 160 -7.43 15.13 0.01
N VAL A 161 -6.56 15.61 0.89
CA VAL A 161 -5.12 15.34 0.81
C VAL A 161 -4.85 13.85 1.00
N VAL A 162 -5.52 13.22 1.97
CA VAL A 162 -5.36 11.80 2.29
C VAL A 162 -5.90 10.94 1.15
N TRP A 163 -7.12 11.21 0.69
CA TRP A 163 -7.76 10.41 -0.34
C TRP A 163 -7.17 10.64 -1.73
N GLN A 164 -6.54 11.79 -2.00
CA GLN A 164 -5.77 11.98 -3.22
C GLN A 164 -4.58 11.02 -3.33
N ALA A 165 -3.96 10.63 -2.22
CA ALA A 165 -2.86 9.67 -2.21
C ALA A 165 -3.34 8.24 -2.49
N MET A 166 -4.61 7.94 -2.18
CA MET A 166 -5.23 6.62 -2.38
C MET A 166 -5.83 6.43 -3.76
N LEU A 167 -6.11 7.52 -4.47
CA LEU A 167 -6.69 7.47 -5.81
C LEU A 167 -5.59 7.23 -6.88
N PRO A 168 -5.80 6.31 -7.82
CA PRO A 168 -4.95 6.18 -9.00
C PRO A 168 -4.93 7.48 -9.79
N LYS A 169 -3.81 7.85 -10.41
CA LYS A 169 -3.71 9.16 -11.08
C LYS A 169 -4.67 9.32 -12.27
N ASP A 170 -5.06 8.22 -12.89
CA ASP A 170 -5.99 8.16 -14.02
C ASP A 170 -7.47 8.09 -13.58
N TYR A 171 -7.78 8.26 -12.29
CA TYR A 171 -9.17 8.17 -11.79
C TYR A 171 -10.14 9.09 -12.53
N ASN A 172 -9.71 10.29 -12.95
CA ASN A 172 -10.56 11.21 -13.72
C ASN A 172 -10.98 10.63 -15.08
N GLU A 173 -10.08 9.90 -15.75
CA GLU A 173 -10.41 9.23 -17.02
C GLU A 173 -11.38 8.08 -16.79
N VAL A 174 -11.23 7.35 -15.68
CA VAL A 174 -12.14 6.28 -15.28
C VAL A 174 -13.53 6.85 -15.00
N LEU A 175 -13.63 7.95 -14.25
CA LEU A 175 -14.89 8.64 -13.99
C LEU A 175 -15.56 9.13 -15.27
N ALA A 176 -14.80 9.67 -16.22
CA ALA A 176 -15.33 10.11 -17.51
C ALA A 176 -15.89 8.96 -18.37
N LYS A 177 -15.36 7.73 -18.19
CA LYS A 177 -15.80 6.51 -18.90
C LYS A 177 -16.89 5.73 -18.17
N ALA A 178 -17.22 6.10 -16.93
CA ALA A 178 -18.23 5.40 -16.14
C ALA A 178 -19.63 5.54 -16.75
N LYS A 179 -20.37 4.43 -16.86
CA LYS A 179 -21.71 4.41 -17.48
C LYS A 179 -22.74 5.19 -16.66
N ASP A 180 -22.56 5.26 -15.34
CA ASP A 180 -23.40 6.01 -14.41
C ASP A 180 -23.22 7.55 -14.51
N GLY A 181 -22.39 8.02 -15.45
CA GLY A 181 -22.15 9.43 -15.73
C GLY A 181 -21.26 10.13 -14.70
N ALA A 182 -20.99 11.42 -14.94
CA ALA A 182 -20.28 12.29 -14.02
C ALA A 182 -21.16 12.58 -12.79
N ARG A 183 -21.24 11.63 -11.86
CA ARG A 183 -21.74 11.90 -10.51
C ARG A 183 -20.92 13.06 -9.94
N ALA A 184 -21.60 14.07 -9.43
CA ALA A 184 -20.94 15.10 -8.64
C ALA A 184 -20.53 14.45 -7.32
N PHE A 185 -19.23 14.46 -7.03
CA PHE A 185 -18.69 14.02 -5.75
C PHE A 185 -18.27 15.25 -4.95
N ASP A 186 -18.67 15.30 -3.68
CA ASP A 186 -18.36 16.41 -2.78
C ASP A 186 -16.96 16.27 -2.15
N SER A 187 -16.34 15.09 -2.27
CA SER A 187 -14.98 14.81 -1.75
C SER A 187 -14.30 13.66 -2.49
N LYS A 188 -12.97 13.60 -2.41
CA LYS A 188 -12.17 12.49 -2.95
C LYS A 188 -12.39 11.18 -2.20
N LYS A 189 -12.83 11.25 -0.95
CA LYS A 189 -13.26 10.06 -0.21
C LYS A 189 -14.46 9.39 -0.89
N GLN A 190 -15.47 10.17 -1.26
CA GLN A 190 -16.65 9.63 -1.96
C GLN A 190 -16.27 9.05 -3.33
N ILE A 191 -15.29 9.66 -4.02
CA ILE A 191 -14.73 9.10 -5.26
C ILE A 191 -14.08 7.74 -4.98
N PHE A 192 -13.24 7.65 -3.94
CA PHE A 192 -12.58 6.40 -3.56
C PHE A 192 -13.60 5.31 -3.24
N ASP A 193 -14.61 5.61 -2.42
CA ASP A 193 -15.65 4.66 -2.05
C ASP A 193 -16.48 4.20 -3.28
N TYR A 194 -16.78 5.11 -4.20
CA TYR A 194 -17.41 4.77 -5.48
C TYR A 194 -16.54 3.85 -6.35
N LEU A 195 -15.24 4.14 -6.45
CA LEU A 195 -14.33 3.27 -7.19
C LEU A 195 -14.13 1.91 -6.50
N CYS A 196 -14.40 1.78 -5.20
CA CYS A 196 -14.45 0.46 -4.55
C CYS A 196 -15.71 -0.35 -4.90
N SER A 197 -16.82 0.29 -5.31
CA SER A 197 -18.12 -0.37 -5.48
C SER A 197 -18.33 -1.05 -6.84
N LYS A 198 -17.26 -1.48 -7.52
CA LYS A 198 -17.30 -2.10 -8.86
C LYS A 198 -18.06 -1.30 -9.92
N VAL A 199 -17.34 -0.38 -10.55
CA VAL A 199 -17.88 0.59 -11.51
C VAL A 199 -17.94 -0.01 -12.92
N LEU A 200 -19.12 0.03 -13.54
CA LEU A 200 -19.30 -0.32 -14.95
C LEU A 200 -18.82 0.82 -15.85
N LEU A 201 -17.88 0.51 -16.74
CA LEU A 201 -17.37 1.40 -17.78
C LEU A 201 -18.08 1.13 -19.12
N GLN A 202 -17.83 1.99 -20.09
CA GLN A 202 -18.17 1.71 -21.50
C GLN A 202 -17.51 0.40 -21.96
N ASN A 203 -18.17 -0.33 -22.88
CA ASN A 203 -17.70 -1.60 -23.49
C ASN A 203 -17.70 -2.84 -22.59
N HIS A 204 -18.67 -2.99 -21.69
CA HIS A 204 -18.81 -4.19 -20.82
C HIS A 204 -17.54 -4.45 -19.99
N GLU A 205 -16.88 -3.39 -19.53
CA GLU A 205 -15.73 -3.48 -18.63
C GLU A 205 -16.12 -3.02 -17.23
N PHE A 206 -15.61 -3.68 -16.20
CA PHE A 206 -15.66 -3.17 -14.83
C PHE A 206 -14.30 -2.70 -14.36
N TYR A 207 -14.34 -1.72 -13.47
CA TYR A 207 -13.18 -1.17 -12.77
C TYR A 207 -13.48 -1.10 -11.28
N TRP A 208 -12.52 -1.51 -10.45
CA TRP A 208 -12.62 -1.24 -9.01
C TRP A 208 -11.28 -1.15 -8.31
N LEU A 209 -11.29 -0.49 -7.16
CA LEU A 209 -10.18 -0.53 -6.20
C LEU A 209 -10.43 -1.67 -5.22
N SER A 210 -9.53 -2.65 -5.19
CA SER A 210 -9.58 -3.70 -4.18
C SER A 210 -9.08 -3.17 -2.84
N ARG A 211 -9.95 -3.22 -1.82
CA ARG A 211 -9.61 -2.82 -0.45
C ARG A 211 -8.59 -3.77 0.19
N SER A 212 -8.71 -5.07 -0.11
CA SER A 212 -7.85 -6.14 0.42
C SER A 212 -6.50 -6.25 -0.30
N LEU A 213 -6.49 -6.17 -1.64
CA LEU A 213 -5.28 -6.31 -2.44
C LEU A 213 -4.51 -4.98 -2.59
N GLY A 214 -5.13 -3.85 -2.28
CA GLY A 214 -4.50 -2.54 -2.32
C GLY A 214 -4.09 -2.10 -3.73
N GLY A 215 -4.99 -2.24 -4.70
CA GLY A 215 -4.71 -1.87 -6.09
C GLY A 215 -5.92 -1.87 -7.01
N VAL A 216 -5.66 -1.57 -8.28
CA VAL A 216 -6.69 -1.48 -9.33
C VAL A 216 -7.00 -2.87 -9.88
N CYS A 217 -8.28 -3.20 -9.95
CA CYS A 217 -8.80 -4.37 -10.62
C CYS A 217 -9.61 -3.96 -11.86
N ARG A 218 -9.60 -4.82 -12.87
CA ARG A 218 -10.41 -4.66 -14.08
C ARG A 218 -11.03 -5.99 -14.48
N SER A 219 -12.14 -5.95 -15.18
CA SER A 219 -12.68 -7.13 -15.88
C SER A 219 -13.33 -6.74 -17.19
N GLN A 220 -13.37 -7.66 -18.14
CA GLN A 220 -14.07 -7.50 -19.42
C GLN A 220 -15.05 -8.66 -19.59
N GLY A 221 -16.32 -8.32 -19.85
CA GLY A 221 -17.40 -9.30 -19.98
C GLY A 221 -17.35 -10.02 -21.32
N ALA A 222 -17.97 -11.20 -21.37
CA ALA A 222 -18.01 -12.03 -22.58
C ALA A 222 -18.59 -11.30 -23.79
N GLU A 223 -19.52 -10.36 -23.60
CA GLU A 223 -20.11 -9.55 -24.68
C GLU A 223 -19.09 -8.64 -25.40
N ALA A 224 -17.96 -8.33 -24.76
CA ALA A 224 -16.87 -7.57 -25.36
C ALA A 224 -15.78 -8.45 -26.00
N LEU A 225 -15.93 -9.77 -25.96
CA LEU A 225 -14.98 -10.72 -26.53
C LEU A 225 -15.34 -11.10 -27.98
N ASP A 226 -14.33 -11.45 -28.76
CA ASP A 226 -14.50 -12.07 -30.07
C ASP A 226 -14.75 -13.57 -29.89
N VAL A 227 -16.04 -13.93 -29.84
CA VAL A 227 -16.52 -15.31 -29.73
C VAL A 227 -16.82 -15.83 -31.14
N VAL A 228 -16.08 -16.86 -31.58
CA VAL A 228 -16.34 -17.49 -32.88
C VAL A 228 -17.76 -18.09 -32.90
N TRP A 229 -18.54 -17.67 -33.90
CA TRP A 229 -19.97 -17.94 -34.04
C TRP A 229 -20.85 -17.37 -32.92
N GLY A 230 -20.35 -16.42 -32.12
CA GLY A 230 -21.09 -15.85 -30.99
C GLY A 230 -22.39 -15.14 -31.36
N SER A 231 -22.53 -14.66 -32.59
CA SER A 231 -23.76 -14.05 -33.11
C SER A 231 -24.78 -15.06 -33.64
N ASP A 232 -24.44 -16.35 -33.69
CA ASP A 232 -25.26 -17.42 -34.23
C ASP A 232 -25.93 -18.19 -33.09
N ASP A 233 -27.26 -18.01 -32.99
CA ASP A 233 -28.09 -18.61 -31.96
C ASP A 233 -28.15 -20.14 -32.01
N ARG A 234 -27.64 -20.77 -33.06
CA ARG A 234 -27.50 -22.24 -33.12
C ARG A 234 -26.38 -22.74 -32.20
N TYR A 235 -25.40 -21.90 -31.90
CA TYR A 235 -24.18 -22.28 -31.17
C TYR A 235 -24.04 -21.62 -29.81
N TRP A 236 -24.58 -20.41 -29.63
CA TRP A 236 -24.47 -19.63 -28.40
C TRP A 236 -25.80 -19.02 -27.98
N ASP A 237 -26.06 -18.98 -26.67
CA ASP A 237 -27.04 -18.09 -26.08
C ASP A 237 -26.35 -16.99 -25.26
N TRP A 238 -26.96 -15.81 -25.19
CA TRP A 238 -26.50 -14.70 -24.36
C TRP A 238 -27.55 -14.41 -23.30
N LEU A 239 -27.31 -14.90 -22.08
CA LEU A 239 -28.32 -14.97 -21.02
C LEU A 239 -27.76 -14.41 -19.72
N GLN A 240 -28.63 -13.84 -18.89
CA GLN A 240 -28.28 -13.47 -17.52
C GLN A 240 -28.15 -14.73 -16.67
N ARG A 241 -27.09 -14.81 -15.86
CA ARG A 241 -26.85 -15.91 -14.92
C ARG A 241 -26.56 -15.38 -13.52
N SER A 242 -27.14 -16.02 -12.51
CA SER A 242 -26.89 -15.70 -11.11
C SER A 242 -25.39 -15.70 -10.79
N GLY A 243 -24.93 -14.71 -10.03
CA GLY A 243 -23.52 -14.54 -9.67
C GLY A 243 -22.65 -13.86 -10.74
N SER A 244 -23.16 -13.61 -11.95
CA SER A 244 -22.51 -12.72 -12.91
C SER A 244 -22.72 -11.26 -12.51
N SER A 245 -21.71 -10.42 -12.75
CA SER A 245 -21.87 -8.96 -12.67
C SER A 245 -22.32 -8.34 -14.00
N TYR A 246 -22.40 -9.13 -15.08
CA TYR A 246 -22.80 -8.66 -16.40
C TYR A 246 -24.27 -8.96 -16.66
N ASP A 247 -24.89 -8.13 -17.51
CA ASP A 247 -26.28 -8.33 -17.95
C ASP A 247 -26.44 -9.66 -18.69
N LYS A 248 -25.42 -10.08 -19.45
CA LYS A 248 -25.39 -11.35 -20.17
C LYS A 248 -24.02 -12.01 -20.09
N SER A 249 -24.04 -13.32 -19.92
CA SER A 249 -22.91 -14.23 -20.08
C SER A 249 -23.14 -15.10 -21.32
N ALA A 250 -22.06 -15.59 -21.94
CA ALA A 250 -22.17 -16.45 -23.11
C ALA A 250 -22.34 -17.91 -22.68
N TYR A 251 -23.42 -18.56 -23.13
CA TYR A 251 -23.68 -19.98 -22.92
C TYR A 251 -23.43 -20.76 -24.20
N LEU A 252 -22.56 -21.77 -24.14
CA LEU A 252 -22.19 -22.60 -25.27
C LEU A 252 -23.18 -23.76 -25.45
N LYS A 253 -23.96 -23.74 -26.54
CA LYS A 253 -24.87 -24.83 -26.90
C LYS A 253 -24.14 -26.07 -27.38
N ALA A 254 -23.35 -25.96 -28.44
CA ALA A 254 -22.59 -27.08 -29.01
C ALA A 254 -21.65 -26.61 -30.13
N VAL A 255 -20.32 -26.73 -29.98
CA VAL A 255 -19.35 -26.49 -31.07
C VAL A 255 -18.21 -27.50 -31.05
N CYS A 256 -17.73 -27.94 -32.22
CA CYS A 256 -16.51 -28.75 -32.34
C CYS A 256 -15.23 -27.92 -32.43
N TRP A 257 -15.36 -26.64 -32.78
CA TRP A 257 -14.27 -25.66 -32.87
C TRP A 257 -14.56 -24.50 -31.92
N LEU A 258 -13.93 -24.50 -30.74
CA LEU A 258 -14.12 -23.47 -29.73
C LEU A 258 -12.95 -22.50 -29.78
N HIS A 259 -13.25 -21.22 -30.01
CA HIS A 259 -12.24 -20.18 -30.03
C HIS A 259 -12.86 -18.87 -29.57
N VAL A 260 -12.35 -18.33 -28.47
CA VAL A 260 -12.70 -17.02 -27.94
C VAL A 260 -11.43 -16.21 -27.77
N LYS A 261 -11.46 -14.94 -28.19
CA LYS A 261 -10.35 -14.00 -28.05
C LYS A 261 -10.83 -12.72 -27.39
N GLY A 262 -9.91 -12.04 -26.71
CA GLY A 262 -10.12 -10.69 -26.23
C GLY A 262 -8.84 -9.89 -26.29
N SER A 263 -9.01 -8.58 -26.23
CA SER A 263 -7.91 -7.62 -26.12
C SER A 263 -8.32 -6.47 -25.24
N MET A 264 -7.40 -5.99 -24.42
CA MET A 264 -7.62 -4.83 -23.56
C MET A 264 -6.37 -3.94 -23.59
N GLU A 265 -6.58 -2.66 -23.85
CA GLU A 265 -5.56 -1.62 -23.67
C GLU A 265 -5.97 -0.75 -22.48
N CYS A 266 -5.15 -0.74 -21.44
CA CYS A 266 -5.47 -0.03 -20.21
C CYS A 266 -4.22 0.53 -19.52
N SER A 267 -4.46 1.48 -18.62
CA SER A 267 -3.47 2.00 -17.68
C SER A 267 -3.65 1.30 -16.33
N LEU A 268 -2.56 0.83 -15.74
CA LEU A 268 -2.56 0.19 -14.43
C LEU A 268 -1.43 0.79 -13.58
N PRO A 269 -1.61 0.93 -12.24
CA PRO A 269 -0.52 1.25 -11.34
C PRO A 269 0.63 0.24 -11.46
N VAL A 270 1.87 0.73 -11.29
CA VAL A 270 3.07 -0.11 -11.31
C VAL A 270 2.96 -1.25 -10.29
N GLY A 271 3.17 -2.48 -10.73
CA GLY A 271 2.96 -3.65 -9.89
C GLY A 271 2.93 -4.97 -10.64
N LYS A 272 2.64 -6.05 -9.92
CA LYS A 272 2.40 -7.37 -10.51
C LYS A 272 0.91 -7.64 -10.52
N TYR A 273 0.42 -8.22 -11.60
CA TYR A 273 -0.99 -8.52 -11.81
C TYR A 273 -1.16 -9.96 -12.29
N THR A 274 -2.34 -10.50 -12.07
CA THR A 274 -2.78 -11.78 -12.58
C THR A 274 -3.86 -11.57 -13.63
N LEU A 275 -3.94 -12.46 -14.61
CA LEU A 275 -5.07 -12.58 -15.53
C LEU A 275 -5.74 -13.93 -15.34
N SER A 276 -7.06 -13.93 -15.15
CA SER A 276 -7.87 -15.13 -14.97
C SER A 276 -9.12 -15.09 -15.85
N TRP A 277 -9.58 -16.25 -16.31
CA TRP A 277 -10.89 -16.41 -16.94
C TRP A 277 -11.93 -16.83 -15.91
N ARG A 278 -13.11 -16.20 -15.94
CA ARG A 278 -14.25 -16.57 -15.09
C ARG A 278 -15.31 -17.28 -15.92
N PHE A 279 -15.62 -18.52 -15.54
CA PHE A 279 -16.52 -19.39 -16.30
C PHE A 279 -17.20 -20.43 -15.39
N ALA A 280 -18.31 -21.03 -15.84
CA ALA A 280 -18.98 -22.12 -15.15
C ALA A 280 -19.27 -23.27 -16.13
N LEU A 281 -19.53 -24.46 -15.60
CA LEU A 281 -19.88 -25.65 -16.38
C LEU A 281 -21.18 -26.22 -15.83
N GLU A 282 -22.16 -26.42 -16.70
CA GLU A 282 -23.40 -27.12 -16.36
C GLU A 282 -23.13 -28.57 -15.93
N GLN A 283 -24.05 -29.20 -15.19
CA GLN A 283 -23.87 -30.58 -14.70
C GLN A 283 -23.81 -31.65 -15.80
N ASN A 284 -24.33 -31.31 -16.99
CA ASN A 284 -24.37 -32.13 -18.20
C ASN A 284 -23.42 -31.60 -19.27
N GLU A 285 -22.34 -30.94 -18.86
CA GLU A 285 -21.30 -30.46 -19.76
C GLU A 285 -20.69 -31.59 -20.59
N TYR A 286 -20.27 -31.27 -21.81
CA TYR A 286 -19.67 -32.26 -22.72
C TYR A 286 -18.41 -31.70 -23.38
N GLY A 287 -17.45 -32.57 -23.67
CA GLY A 287 -16.25 -32.23 -24.44
C GLY A 287 -15.13 -31.53 -23.67
N PHE A 288 -15.22 -31.41 -22.34
CA PHE A 288 -14.21 -30.74 -21.49
C PHE A 288 -13.38 -31.69 -20.60
N THR A 289 -13.66 -33.00 -20.62
CA THR A 289 -13.04 -33.98 -19.70
C THR A 289 -11.97 -34.85 -20.37
N ARG A 290 -11.01 -35.40 -19.61
CA ARG A 290 -9.85 -36.15 -20.16
C ARG A 290 -10.10 -37.65 -20.43
N ARG A 291 -11.33 -38.13 -20.63
CA ARG A 291 -11.52 -39.56 -20.97
C ARG A 291 -11.29 -39.81 -22.46
N GLY A 292 -10.18 -40.48 -22.79
CA GLY A 292 -10.02 -41.17 -24.08
C GLY A 292 -9.54 -40.35 -25.28
N GLY A 293 -8.69 -39.32 -25.09
CA GLY A 293 -8.06 -38.58 -26.20
C GLY A 293 -8.60 -37.16 -26.47
N ILE A 294 -9.28 -36.58 -25.49
CA ILE A 294 -9.81 -35.20 -25.53
C ILE A 294 -8.67 -34.19 -25.28
N TRP A 295 -8.69 -33.08 -26.03
CA TRP A 295 -7.71 -31.99 -25.93
C TRP A 295 -8.12 -30.99 -24.83
N PRO A 296 -7.20 -30.57 -23.94
CA PRO A 296 -7.49 -29.60 -22.89
C PRO A 296 -7.82 -28.23 -23.49
N LEU A 297 -8.58 -27.41 -22.75
CA LEU A 297 -8.74 -26.00 -23.11
C LEU A 297 -7.39 -25.31 -22.97
N GLU A 298 -6.93 -24.71 -24.07
CA GLU A 298 -5.75 -23.85 -24.10
C GLU A 298 -6.17 -22.43 -23.75
N PHE A 299 -5.64 -21.93 -22.63
CA PHE A 299 -5.73 -20.52 -22.26
C PHE A 299 -4.40 -19.87 -22.55
N SER A 300 -4.42 -18.68 -23.15
CA SER A 300 -3.20 -17.94 -23.40
C SER A 300 -3.38 -16.46 -23.13
N MET A 301 -2.27 -15.80 -22.80
CA MET A 301 -2.17 -14.35 -22.73
C MET A 301 -0.84 -13.87 -23.31
N SER A 302 -0.83 -12.66 -23.85
CA SER A 302 0.38 -11.92 -24.22
C SER A 302 0.26 -10.48 -23.71
N VAL A 303 1.41 -9.86 -23.44
CA VAL A 303 1.52 -8.54 -22.83
C VAL A 303 2.42 -7.69 -23.71
N ASN A 304 1.94 -6.51 -24.12
CA ASN A 304 2.68 -5.54 -24.96
C ASN A 304 3.29 -6.18 -26.22
N ASP A 305 2.55 -7.08 -26.85
CA ASP A 305 2.98 -7.84 -28.04
C ASP A 305 4.26 -8.68 -27.82
N HIS A 306 4.63 -8.97 -26.56
CA HIS A 306 5.73 -9.85 -26.16
C HIS A 306 5.27 -11.29 -25.86
N GLU A 307 6.18 -12.14 -25.37
CA GLU A 307 6.02 -13.60 -25.21
C GLU A 307 4.63 -14.03 -24.69
N THR A 308 4.07 -15.03 -25.37
CA THR A 308 2.76 -15.58 -25.03
C THR A 308 2.89 -16.63 -23.94
N VAL A 309 2.27 -16.38 -22.79
CA VAL A 309 2.08 -17.39 -21.74
C VAL A 309 0.92 -18.30 -22.15
N LYS A 310 1.14 -19.61 -22.11
CA LYS A 310 0.14 -20.64 -22.42
C LYS A 310 -0.05 -21.57 -21.23
N SER A 311 -1.29 -21.74 -20.81
CA SER A 311 -1.70 -22.59 -19.69
C SER A 311 -2.83 -23.50 -20.14
N PHE A 312 -2.78 -24.76 -19.74
CA PHE A 312 -3.75 -25.77 -20.18
C PHE A 312 -4.60 -26.19 -19.00
N GLN A 313 -5.93 -26.18 -19.17
CA GLN A 313 -6.86 -26.68 -18.16
C GLN A 313 -7.49 -27.99 -18.63
N THR A 314 -7.48 -28.99 -17.75
CA THR A 314 -8.19 -30.26 -17.99
C THR A 314 -9.17 -30.51 -16.86
N TYR A 315 -10.46 -30.65 -17.15
CA TYR A 315 -11.43 -31.00 -16.13
C TYR A 315 -11.43 -32.52 -15.90
N LEU A 316 -10.97 -32.95 -14.73
CA LEU A 316 -11.34 -34.25 -14.18
C LEU A 316 -12.39 -33.95 -13.12
N ARG A 317 -13.61 -34.45 -13.33
CA ARG A 317 -14.67 -34.48 -12.33
C ARG A 317 -14.27 -35.49 -11.26
N ASP A 318 -13.30 -35.12 -10.43
CA ASP A 318 -13.07 -35.60 -9.07
C ASP A 318 -11.97 -34.76 -8.40
N GLY A 319 -12.25 -34.34 -7.16
CA GLY A 319 -11.56 -33.27 -6.45
C GLY A 319 -10.04 -33.42 -6.35
N GLN A 320 -9.34 -32.46 -6.93
CA GLN A 320 -8.05 -31.91 -6.49
C GLN A 320 -7.67 -30.78 -7.46
N SER A 321 -8.06 -29.54 -7.14
CA SER A 321 -7.30 -28.37 -7.57
C SER A 321 -6.62 -27.81 -6.33
N SER A 322 -5.41 -28.31 -6.05
CA SER A 322 -4.52 -27.72 -5.07
C SER A 322 -3.97 -26.41 -5.62
N TYR A 323 -4.67 -25.32 -5.34
CA TYR A 323 -4.10 -24.05 -4.92
C TYR A 323 -5.19 -23.41 -4.06
N GLU A 324 -5.23 -23.80 -2.79
CA GLU A 324 -5.79 -22.98 -1.73
C GLU A 324 -4.91 -21.73 -1.64
N GLY A 325 -5.19 -20.75 -2.51
CA GLY A 325 -4.95 -19.37 -2.15
C GLY A 325 -6.01 -19.05 -1.11
N GLU A 326 -5.62 -19.03 0.16
CA GLU A 326 -6.37 -18.37 1.23
C GLU A 326 -6.54 -16.90 0.83
N HIS A 327 -7.53 -16.63 -0.01
CA HIS A 327 -8.11 -15.30 -0.09
C HIS A 327 -8.91 -15.16 1.20
N SER A 328 -8.31 -14.51 2.19
CA SER A 328 -9.08 -13.95 3.31
C SER A 328 -10.18 -13.11 2.69
N SER A 329 -11.39 -13.65 2.72
CA SER A 329 -12.65 -13.00 2.36
C SER A 329 -12.95 -11.93 3.40
N ASP A 330 -12.16 -10.86 3.38
CA ASP A 330 -12.43 -9.62 4.12
C ASP A 330 -13.23 -8.62 3.23
N ASP A 331 -13.70 -9.05 2.05
CA ASP A 331 -14.72 -8.32 1.29
C ASP A 331 -16.11 -8.69 1.87
N GLU A 332 -16.45 -8.14 3.04
CA GLU A 332 -17.73 -8.33 3.76
C GLU A 332 -18.99 -7.80 3.01
N ASP A 333 -18.93 -7.57 1.69
CA ASP A 333 -20.06 -7.09 0.87
C ASP A 333 -20.27 -7.90 -0.42
N ARG A 334 -19.80 -9.15 -0.49
CA ARG A 334 -20.41 -10.13 -1.40
C ARG A 334 -21.34 -10.98 -0.58
N ASP A 335 -22.64 -10.81 -0.79
CA ASP A 335 -23.58 -11.90 -0.57
C ASP A 335 -22.94 -13.17 -1.18
N GLU A 336 -22.53 -14.12 -0.35
CA GLU A 336 -22.09 -15.45 -0.78
C GLU A 336 -23.31 -16.15 -1.39
N VAL A 337 -23.67 -15.74 -2.59
CA VAL A 337 -24.47 -16.55 -3.48
C VAL A 337 -23.55 -17.69 -3.87
N ASP A 338 -23.80 -18.87 -3.28
CA ASP A 338 -23.21 -20.14 -3.70
C ASP A 338 -23.38 -20.25 -5.22
N THR A 339 -22.29 -19.98 -5.94
CA THR A 339 -22.28 -19.95 -7.40
C THR A 339 -21.17 -20.88 -7.86
N ASP A 340 -21.48 -21.64 -8.90
CA ASP A 340 -20.56 -22.58 -9.54
C ASP A 340 -19.55 -21.89 -10.49
N TRP A 341 -19.43 -20.56 -10.41
CA TRP A 341 -18.43 -19.79 -11.12
C TRP A 341 -17.03 -20.17 -10.64
N LYS A 342 -16.18 -20.52 -11.60
CA LYS A 342 -14.78 -20.85 -11.39
C LYS A 342 -13.92 -19.78 -12.02
N GLU A 343 -12.78 -19.52 -11.38
CA GLU A 343 -11.72 -18.69 -11.95
C GLU A 343 -10.52 -19.57 -12.32
N PHE A 344 -10.06 -19.46 -13.56
CA PHE A 344 -8.86 -20.13 -14.03
C PHE A 344 -7.75 -19.11 -14.27
N HIS A 345 -6.70 -19.20 -13.46
CA HIS A 345 -5.51 -18.38 -13.58
C HIS A 345 -4.70 -18.74 -14.83
N VAL A 346 -4.48 -17.77 -15.71
CA VAL A 346 -3.69 -17.95 -16.94
C VAL A 346 -2.21 -17.70 -16.69
N GLY A 347 -1.90 -16.59 -16.01
CA GLY A 347 -0.53 -16.21 -15.68
C GLY A 347 -0.44 -14.83 -15.03
N ASP A 348 0.80 -14.46 -14.73
CA ASP A 348 1.15 -13.17 -14.14
C ASP A 348 1.85 -12.26 -15.14
N PHE A 349 1.72 -10.95 -14.94
CA PHE A 349 2.48 -9.95 -15.66
C PHE A 349 2.90 -8.79 -14.75
N SER A 350 3.95 -8.08 -15.16
CA SER A 350 4.41 -6.87 -14.47
C SER A 350 4.04 -5.64 -15.28
N VAL A 351 3.68 -4.57 -14.57
CA VAL A 351 3.41 -3.26 -15.13
C VAL A 351 4.55 -2.34 -14.74
N GLU A 352 5.26 -1.87 -15.74
CA GLU A 352 6.38 -0.94 -15.59
C GLU A 352 5.91 0.50 -15.78
N GLU A 353 6.63 1.44 -15.16
CA GLU A 353 6.30 2.85 -15.24
C GLU A 353 6.55 3.39 -16.65
N GLY A 354 5.55 4.06 -17.23
CA GLY A 354 5.68 4.63 -18.58
C GLY A 354 6.45 5.95 -18.56
N GLU A 355 5.79 7.01 -18.09
CA GLU A 355 6.40 8.34 -17.93
C GLU A 355 6.99 8.50 -16.53
N LYS A 356 8.11 9.23 -16.40
CA LYS A 356 8.76 9.48 -15.11
C LYS A 356 7.77 10.06 -14.10
N ASP A 357 7.80 9.49 -12.90
CA ASP A 357 6.96 9.85 -11.76
C ASP A 357 5.45 9.61 -11.93
N SER A 358 4.98 8.99 -13.02
CA SER A 358 3.56 8.69 -13.24
C SER A 358 3.02 7.60 -12.30
N ARG A 359 3.86 6.68 -11.82
CA ARG A 359 3.48 5.44 -11.10
C ARG A 359 2.43 4.59 -11.82
N ILE A 360 2.26 4.80 -13.13
CA ILE A 360 1.28 4.11 -13.99
C ILE A 360 2.00 3.61 -15.24
N GLY A 361 1.65 2.41 -15.67
CA GLY A 361 2.10 1.83 -16.93
C GLY A 361 0.93 1.58 -17.87
N ARG A 362 1.15 1.78 -19.17
CA ARG A 362 0.22 1.32 -20.22
C ARG A 362 0.49 -0.14 -20.52
N VAL A 363 -0.58 -0.91 -20.62
CA VAL A 363 -0.52 -2.35 -20.90
C VAL A 363 -1.51 -2.68 -22.00
N LYS A 364 -1.01 -3.40 -23.02
CA LYS A 364 -1.81 -4.03 -24.05
C LYS A 364 -1.83 -5.52 -23.80
N LEU A 365 -3.01 -6.05 -23.50
CA LEU A 365 -3.24 -7.47 -23.25
C LEU A 365 -3.98 -8.08 -24.43
N GLN A 366 -3.53 -9.26 -24.86
CA GLN A 366 -4.32 -10.15 -25.73
C GLN A 366 -4.44 -11.50 -25.04
N TYR A 367 -5.62 -12.09 -25.07
CA TYR A 367 -5.89 -13.36 -24.40
C TYR A 367 -6.89 -14.19 -25.18
N SER A 368 -6.82 -15.51 -25.01
CA SER A 368 -7.73 -16.43 -25.69
C SER A 368 -8.00 -17.70 -24.90
N LEU A 369 -9.15 -18.30 -25.20
CA LEU A 369 -9.61 -19.62 -24.77
C LEU A 369 -9.86 -20.44 -26.04
N VAL A 370 -9.13 -21.53 -26.23
CA VAL A 370 -9.09 -22.28 -27.50
C VAL A 370 -9.15 -23.79 -27.29
N GLU A 371 -10.00 -24.45 -28.08
CA GLU A 371 -9.89 -25.88 -28.37
C GLU A 371 -10.47 -26.15 -29.77
N THR A 372 -9.58 -26.30 -30.74
CA THR A 372 -9.92 -26.47 -32.17
C THR A 372 -9.33 -27.74 -32.77
N ARG A 373 -8.60 -28.54 -31.99
CA ARG A 373 -7.79 -29.67 -32.47
C ARG A 373 -8.48 -31.00 -32.27
N GLY A 374 -9.30 -31.13 -31.23
CA GLY A 374 -9.94 -32.40 -30.87
C GLY A 374 -11.06 -32.83 -31.79
N GLY A 375 -11.71 -31.89 -32.50
CA GLY A 375 -12.87 -32.18 -33.34
C GLY A 375 -14.11 -32.68 -32.56
N ILE A 376 -14.02 -32.77 -31.24
CA ILE A 376 -15.09 -33.20 -30.33
C ILE A 376 -15.97 -31.99 -30.00
N TYR A 377 -17.28 -32.18 -30.08
CA TYR A 377 -18.26 -31.17 -29.70
C TYR A 377 -18.12 -30.79 -28.22
N LYS A 378 -18.39 -29.52 -27.91
CA LYS A 378 -18.35 -28.93 -26.57
C LYS A 378 -19.63 -28.19 -26.29
N SER A 379 -20.21 -28.41 -25.11
CA SER A 379 -21.47 -27.82 -24.70
C SER A 379 -21.53 -27.65 -23.19
N GLY A 380 -22.37 -26.72 -22.72
CA GLY A 380 -22.59 -26.50 -21.29
C GLY A 380 -21.56 -25.58 -20.63
N LEU A 381 -20.75 -24.85 -21.41
CA LEU A 381 -19.82 -23.83 -20.89
C LEU A 381 -20.53 -22.48 -20.78
N TRP A 382 -20.46 -21.89 -19.59
CA TRP A 382 -20.80 -20.50 -19.34
C TRP A 382 -19.54 -19.66 -19.28
N LEU A 383 -19.47 -18.61 -20.06
CA LEU A 383 -18.36 -17.66 -20.06
C LEU A 383 -18.82 -16.33 -19.50
N ASP A 384 -18.24 -15.90 -18.37
CA ASP A 384 -18.51 -14.58 -17.78
C ASP A 384 -17.60 -13.52 -18.41
N GLY A 385 -16.32 -13.85 -18.54
CA GLY A 385 -15.32 -12.94 -19.09
C GLY A 385 -13.93 -13.18 -18.49
N VAL A 386 -13.12 -12.12 -18.49
CA VAL A 386 -11.76 -12.13 -17.92
C VAL A 386 -11.63 -11.12 -16.79
N VAL A 387 -10.75 -11.41 -15.85
CA VAL A 387 -10.49 -10.60 -14.66
C VAL A 387 -8.98 -10.37 -14.53
N ILE A 388 -8.63 -9.12 -14.23
CA ILE A 388 -7.27 -8.65 -13.94
C ILE A 388 -7.26 -8.15 -12.50
N MET A 389 -6.37 -8.69 -11.67
CA MET A 389 -6.24 -8.30 -10.27
C MET A 389 -4.78 -8.05 -9.89
N PRO A 390 -4.51 -7.15 -8.93
CA PRO A 390 -3.20 -7.05 -8.31
C PRO A 390 -2.81 -8.40 -7.72
N LYS A 391 -1.59 -8.85 -7.98
CA LYS A 391 -1.04 -10.03 -7.33
C LYS A 391 -0.61 -9.65 -5.93
N GLN A 392 -1.13 -10.33 -4.90
CA GLN A 392 -0.69 -10.12 -3.52
C GLN A 392 0.84 -10.19 -3.47
N LYS A 393 1.47 -9.08 -3.07
CA LYS A 393 2.81 -9.16 -2.52
C LYS A 393 2.63 -9.87 -1.19
N ARG A 394 3.27 -11.01 -0.98
CA ARG A 394 3.53 -11.49 0.38
C ARG A 394 4.22 -10.33 1.09
N SER A 395 3.50 -9.57 1.90
CA SER A 395 4.13 -8.67 2.84
C SER A 395 4.92 -9.59 3.76
N LEU A 396 6.25 -9.51 3.69
CA LEU A 396 7.02 -9.83 4.87
C LEU A 396 6.44 -8.92 5.95
N SER A 397 5.68 -9.51 6.86
CA SER A 397 5.37 -8.94 8.15
C SER A 397 6.71 -8.68 8.82
N THR A 398 7.31 -7.53 8.51
CA THR A 398 8.45 -7.00 9.25
C THR A 398 7.87 -6.53 10.57
N PHE A 399 7.64 -7.49 11.47
CA PHE A 399 7.61 -7.22 12.89
C PHE A 399 8.97 -6.61 13.25
N LEU A 400 9.01 -5.29 13.32
CA LEU A 400 10.01 -4.59 14.12
C LEU A 400 9.24 -4.15 15.36
N TRP A 401 9.42 -4.94 16.42
CA TRP A 401 9.22 -4.50 17.79
C TRP A 401 10.42 -3.65 18.21
#